data_AF-A0A645FS91-F1
#
_entry.id   AF-A0A645FS91-F1
#
_cell.length_a   1.000
_cell.length_b   1.000
_cell.length_c   1.000
_cell.angle_alpha   90.00
_cell.angle_beta   90.00
_cell.angle_gamma   90.00
#
_symmetry.space_group_name_H-M   'P 1'
#
loop_
_entity.id
_entity.type
_entity.pdbx_description
1 polymer ?
#
loop_
_entity_poly.entity_id
_entity_poly.type
_entity_poly.pdbx_seq_one_letter_code
_entity_poly.pdbx_strand_id
1 'polypeptide(L)' 'MKIFQDLNNEGATIIMVTHEPDIAQHTKRVVRFKDGEIVEDYSVKDRILL' A
#
# COMPACT_ATOMS: atom_id res chain seq x y z
N MET A 1 8.66 7.28 1.32
CA MET A 1 7.21 7.16 1.57
C MET A 1 6.53 8.41 2.13
N LYS A 2 7.22 9.25 2.93
CA LYS A 2 6.63 10.44 3.57
C LYS A 2 5.69 11.29 2.69
N ILE A 3 6.17 11.79 1.54
CA ILE A 3 5.33 12.64 0.65
C ILE A 3 4.04 11.96 0.18
N PHE A 4 4.08 10.66 -0.13
CA PHE A 4 2.90 9.91 -0.56
C PHE A 4 1.96 9.65 0.61
N GLN A 5 2.49 9.47 1.82
CA GLN A 5 1.66 9.34 3.02
C GLN A 5 0.97 10.65 3.35
N ASP A 6 1.70 11.78 3.29
CA ASP A 6 1.16 13.13 3.51
C ASP A 6 0.00 13.40 2.53
N LEU A 7 0.22 13.23 1.23
CA LEU A 7 -0.83 13.38 0.21
C LEU A 7 -2.01 12.43 0.43
N ASN A 8 -1.76 11.17 0.79
CA ASN A 8 -2.84 10.23 1.09
C ASN A 8 -3.62 10.57 2.37
N ASN A 9 -2.98 11.25 3.32
CA ASN A 9 -3.62 11.75 4.53
C ASN A 9 -4.40 13.05 4.26
N GLU A 10 -3.98 13.85 3.27
CA GLU A 10 -4.71 15.02 2.76
C GLU A 10 -5.92 14.67 1.88
N GLY A 11 -6.13 13.38 1.60
CA GLY A 11 -7.32 12.87 0.91
C GLY A 11 -7.07 12.39 -0.53
N ALA A 12 -5.84 12.50 -1.04
CA ALA A 12 -5.52 11.93 -2.35
C ALA A 12 -5.53 10.40 -2.31
N THR A 13 -6.09 9.77 -3.34
CA THR A 13 -6.00 8.30 -3.49
C THR A 13 -4.72 7.96 -4.24
N ILE A 14 -3.88 7.12 -3.65
CA ILE A 14 -2.60 6.70 -4.24
C ILE A 14 -2.62 5.18 -4.43
N ILE A 15 -2.31 4.75 -5.65
CA ILE A 15 -2.07 3.34 -5.99
C ILE A 15 -0.58 3.21 -6.30
N MET A 16 0.07 2.23 -5.67
CA MET A 16 1.49 1.96 -5.82
C MET A 16 1.67 0.48 -6.09
N VAL A 17 2.44 0.15 -7.12
CA VAL A 17 2.81 -1.23 -7.47
C VAL A 17 4.27 -1.42 -7.08
N THR A 18 4.53 -2.44 -6.28
CA THR A 18 5.89 -2.78 -5.83
C THR A 18 6.04 -4.29 -5.67
N HIS A 19 7.27 -4.78 -5.80
CA HIS A 19 7.65 -6.14 -5.44
C HIS A 19 8.23 -6.23 -4.02
N GLU A 20 8.48 -5.08 -3.38
CA GLU A 20 9.12 -4.95 -2.07
C GLU A 20 8.07 -4.92 -0.95
N PRO A 21 8.04 -5.91 -0.03
CA PRO A 21 7.01 -6.00 1.01
C PRO A 21 7.04 -4.87 2.05
N ASP A 22 8.22 -4.32 2.33
CA ASP A 22 8.42 -3.18 3.24
C ASP A 22 7.77 -1.92 2.69
N ILE A 23 7.88 -1.66 1.38
CA ILE A 23 7.18 -0.55 0.71
C ILE A 23 5.66 -0.72 0.84
N ALA A 24 5.15 -1.95 0.74
CA ALA A 24 3.73 -2.25 0.91
C ALA A 24 3.24 -1.99 2.35
N GLN A 25 4.08 -2.16 3.38
CA GLN A 25 3.69 -1.85 4.77
C GLN A 25 3.43 -0.37 5.04
N HIS A 26 3.86 0.52 4.14
CA HIS A 26 3.59 1.96 4.25
C HIS A 26 2.20 2.37 3.72
N THR A 27 1.44 1.46 3.09
CA THR A 27 0.11 1.72 2.54
C THR A 27 -1.00 1.35 3.52
N LYS A 28 -2.26 1.72 3.22
CA LYS A 28 -3.43 1.36 4.03
C LYS A 28 -4.00 -0.03 3.67
N ARG A 29 -3.73 -0.51 2.46
CA ARG A 29 -4.27 -1.75 1.88
C ARG A 29 -3.25 -2.34 0.92
N VAL A 30 -3.15 -3.67 0.93
CA VAL A 30 -2.33 -4.45 0.00
C VAL A 30 -3.24 -5.40 -0.77
N VAL A 31 -3.09 -5.38 -2.09
CA VAL A 31 -3.70 -6.35 -2.99
C VAL A 31 -2.57 -7.07 -3.72
N ARG A 32 -2.56 -8.40 -3.64
CA ARG A 32 -1.58 -9.24 -4.35
C ARG A 32 -2.22 -9.91 -5.54
N PHE A 33 -1.53 -9.79 -6.67
CA PHE A 33 -1.92 -10.42 -7.92
C PHE A 33 -0.99 -11.58 -8.21
N LYS A 34 -1.55 -12.65 -8.77
CA LYS A 34 -0.78 -13.75 -9.35
C LYS A 34 -1.55 -14.29 -10.54
N ASP A 35 -0.87 -14.42 -11.67
CA ASP A 35 -1.43 -14.97 -12.92
C ASP A 35 -2.74 -14.29 -13.37
N GLY A 36 -2.85 -12.97 -13.16
CA GLY A 36 -4.02 -12.18 -13.54
C GLY A 36 -5.15 -12.13 -12.50
N GLU A 37 -5.04 -12.92 -11.43
CA GLU A 37 -6.05 -13.04 -10.38
C GLU A 37 -5.61 -12.36 -9.07
N ILE A 38 -6.57 -11.85 -8.30
CA ILE A 38 -6.31 -11.38 -6.93
C ILE A 38 -6.24 -12.58 -6.00
N VAL A 39 -5.08 -12.77 -5.37
CA VAL A 39 -4.85 -13.89 -4.44
C VAL A 39 -4.91 -13.47 -2.98
N GLU A 40 -4.64 -12.20 -2.67
CA GLU A 40 -4.79 -11.65 -1.31
C GLU A 40 -5.26 -10.20 -1.37
N ASP A 41 -6.11 -9.81 -0.42
CA ASP A 41 -6.60 -8.45 -0.25
C ASP A 41 -6.82 -8.17 1.24
N TYR A 42 -6.03 -7.26 1.81
CA TYR A 42 -6.11 -6.96 3.24
C TYR A 42 -5.72 -5.53 3.57
N SER A 43 -6.30 -5.01 4.66
CA SER A 43 -5.84 -3.76 5.29
C SER A 43 -4.57 -4.02 6.11
N VAL A 44 -3.61 -3.10 6.00
CA VAL A 44 -2.36 -3.18 6.77
C VAL A 44 -2.64 -2.74 8.20
N LYS A 45 -2.49 -3.64 9.18
CA LYS A 45 -2.74 -3.33 10.60
C LYS A 45 -1.60 -2.51 11.22
N ASP A 46 -0.37 -2.90 10.94
CA ASP A 46 0.85 -2.29 11.50
C ASP A 46 1.51 -1.38 10.46
N ARG A 47 0.78 -0.35 10.02
CA ARG A 47 1.26 0.55 8.96
C ARG A 47 2.49 1.33 9.44
N ILE A 48 3.59 1.26 8.69
CA ILE A 48 4.79 2.05 8.98
C ILE A 48 4.60 3.48 8.50
N LEU A 49 4.77 4.45 9.39
CA LEU A 49 4.69 5.89 9.08
C LEU A 49 6.08 6.53 9.05
N LEU A 50 6.25 7.52 8.18
CA LEU A 50 7.46 8.34 8.04
C LEU A 50 7.16 9.83 8.17
#